data_AF-A0A4R8LPF5-F1
#
_entry.id   AF-A0A4R8LPF5-F1
#
_cell.length_a   1.000
_cell.length_b   1.000
_cell.length_c   1.000
_cell.angle_alpha   90.00
_cell.angle_beta   90.00
_cell.angle_gamma   90.00
#
_symmetry.space_group_name_H-M   'P 1'
#
loop_
_entity.id
_entity.type
_entity.pdbx_description
1 polymer ?
#
loop_
_entity_poly.entity_id
_entity_poly.type
_entity_poly.pdbx_seq_one_letter_code
_entity_poly.pdbx_strand_id
1 'polypeptide(L)' 'MSRAPLLPSGRRRGLPFVVPENWTPEQALAVFELLDDLREVICARYLPEMQRLLREERQTHEPRSSKRDPPF' A
#
# COMPACT_ATOMS: atom_id res chain seq x y z
N MET A 1 -10.99 14.67 17.35
CA MET A 1 -9.96 13.65 17.05
C MET A 1 -9.08 14.17 15.93
N SER A 2 -7.82 14.49 16.20
CA SER A 2 -6.90 15.03 15.19
C SER A 2 -6.46 13.91 14.23
N ARG A 3 -6.66 14.09 12.92
CA ARG A 3 -6.15 13.15 11.90
C ARG A 3 -4.62 13.23 11.88
N ALA A 4 -3.96 12.07 11.94
CA ALA A 4 -2.51 12.00 11.75
C ALA A 4 -2.12 12.61 10.39
N PRO A 5 -1.01 13.38 10.34
CA PRO A 5 -0.55 14.00 9.10
C PRO A 5 -0.22 12.94 8.03
N LEU A 6 -0.33 13.34 6.77
CA LEU A 6 0.00 12.48 5.63
C LEU A 6 1.52 12.32 5.54
N LEU A 7 1.97 11.10 5.22
CA LEU A 7 3.34 10.84 4.80
C LEU A 7 3.59 11.46 3.41
N PRO A 8 4.85 11.65 2.99
CA PRO A 8 5.18 12.14 1.64
C PRO A 8 4.54 11.32 0.51
N SER A 9 4.28 10.02 0.76
CA SER A 9 3.57 9.13 -0.16
C SER A 9 2.05 9.34 -0.24
N GLY A 10 1.50 10.35 0.44
CA GLY A 10 0.06 10.60 0.54
C GLY A 10 -0.70 9.61 1.43
N ARG A 11 -0.01 8.65 2.05
CA ARG A 11 -0.59 7.64 2.94
C ARG A 11 -0.56 8.10 4.38
N ARG A 12 -1.50 7.62 5.19
CA ARG A 12 -1.52 7.86 6.66
C ARG A 12 -0.71 6.84 7.46
N ARG A 13 -0.32 5.74 6.82
CA ARG A 13 0.43 4.63 7.42
C ARG A 13 1.44 4.14 6.40
N GLY A 14 2.61 3.72 6.88
CA GLY A 14 3.71 3.26 6.05
C GLY A 14 5.04 3.79 6.56
N LEU A 15 6.09 3.54 5.78
CA LEU A 15 7.44 4.02 6.09
C LEU A 15 7.56 5.50 5.70
N PRO A 16 8.08 6.37 6.58
CA PRO A 16 8.33 7.78 6.28
C PRO A 16 9.61 7.90 5.45
N PHE A 17 9.57 7.43 4.20
CA PHE A 17 10.67 7.64 3.26
C PHE A 17 10.66 9.10 2.80
N VAL A 18 11.69 9.84 3.21
CA VAL A 18 12.01 11.16 2.66
C VAL A 18 13.15 10.94 1.68
N VAL A 19 12.91 11.26 0.42
CA VAL A 19 13.94 11.27 -0.61
C VAL A 19 14.61 12.64 -0.59
N PRO A 20 15.93 12.74 -0.36
CA PRO A 20 16.66 13.99 -0.50
C PRO A 20 16.48 14.62 -1.88
N GLU A 21 16.29 15.94 -1.91
CA GLU A 21 16.08 16.69 -3.16
C GLU A 21 17.34 16.75 -4.05
N ASN A 22 18.51 16.40 -3.51
CA ASN A 22 19.81 16.55 -4.14
C ASN A 22 20.41 15.23 -4.67
N TRP A 23 19.60 14.20 -4.89
CA TRP A 23 20.08 12.98 -5.53
C TRP A 23 20.55 13.23 -6.95
N THR A 24 21.66 12.59 -7.32
CA THR A 24 22.01 12.47 -8.73
C THR A 24 21.06 11.48 -9.42
N PRO A 25 20.89 11.56 -10.75
CA PRO A 25 20.09 10.59 -11.48
C PRO A 25 20.50 9.13 -11.22
N GLU A 26 21.79 8.86 -11.08
CA GLU A 26 22.34 7.53 -10.83
C GLU A 26 21.97 7.01 -9.43
N GLN A 27 21.99 7.89 -8.43
CA GLN A 27 21.54 7.54 -7.07
C GLN A 27 20.05 7.22 -7.05
N ALA A 28 19.24 8.02 -7.75
CA ALA A 28 17.81 7.77 -7.87
C ALA A 28 17.53 6.43 -8.55
N LEU A 29 18.27 6.11 -9.62
CA LEU A 29 18.16 4.85 -10.33
C LEU A 29 18.56 3.65 -9.44
N ALA A 30 19.70 3.74 -8.76
CA ALA A 30 20.17 2.65 -7.89
C ALA A 30 19.18 2.33 -6.75
N VAL A 31 18.57 3.37 -6.16
CA VAL A 31 17.53 3.17 -5.13
C VAL A 31 16.25 2.60 -5.76
N PHE A 32 15.87 3.05 -6.95
CA PHE A 32 14.72 2.50 -7.65
C PHE A 32 14.89 1.01 -7.94
N GLU A 33 16.05 0.59 -8.43
CA GLU A 33 16.39 -0.82 -8.67
C GLU A 33 16.35 -1.64 -7.38
N LEU A 34 16.93 -1.12 -6.29
CA LEU A 34 16.87 -1.77 -4.97
C LEU A 34 15.43 -1.99 -4.50
N LEU A 35 14.55 -1.01 -4.71
CA LEU A 35 13.13 -1.12 -4.34
C LEU A 35 12.39 -2.14 -5.21
N ASP A 36 12.77 -2.26 -6.48
CA ASP A 36 12.23 -3.25 -7.40
C ASP A 36 12.62 -4.66 -6.97
N ASP A 37 13.91 -4.90 -6.70
CA ASP A 37 14.42 -6.18 -6.19
C ASP A 37 13.76 -6.57 -4.87
N LEU A 38 13.62 -5.62 -3.94
CA LEU A 38 12.94 -5.85 -2.67
C LEU A 38 11.46 -6.21 -2.89
N ARG A 39 10.77 -5.54 -3.83
CA ARG A 39 9.39 -5.88 -4.20
C ARG A 39 9.31 -7.31 -4.71
N GLU A 40 10.20 -7.71 -5.61
CA GLU A 40 10.22 -9.06 -6.18
C GLU A 40 10.43 -10.12 -5.09
N VAL A 41 11.37 -9.92 -4.16
CA VAL A 41 11.60 -10.84 -3.04
C VAL A 41 10.38 -10.97 -2.13
N ILE A 42 9.71 -9.85 -1.81
CA ILE A 42 8.50 -9.87 -0.99
C ILE A 42 7.38 -10.61 -1.71
N CYS A 43 7.15 -10.31 -2.99
CA CYS A 43 6.12 -10.96 -3.80
C CYS A 43 6.37 -12.46 -3.93
N ALA A 44 7.60 -12.87 -4.23
CA ALA A 44 7.96 -14.28 -4.35
C ALA A 44 7.64 -15.09 -3.08
N ARG A 45 7.72 -14.46 -1.90
CA ARG A 45 7.52 -15.15 -0.61
C ARG A 45 6.12 -15.01 -0.03
N TYR A 46 5.48 -13.86 -0.18
CA TYR A 46 4.29 -13.49 0.60
C TYR A 46 3.08 -13.10 -0.24
N LEU A 47 3.16 -13.18 -1.57
CA LEU A 47 2.06 -12.76 -2.43
C LEU A 47 0.72 -13.46 -2.10
N PRO A 48 0.66 -14.79 -1.86
CA PRO A 48 -0.59 -15.46 -1.51
C PRO A 48 -1.22 -14.93 -0.21
N GLU A 49 -0.42 -14.72 0.83
CA GLU A 49 -0.84 -14.21 2.13
C GLU A 49 -1.31 -12.76 2.02
N MET A 50 -0.60 -11.92 1.27
CA MET A 50 -1.00 -10.54 1.00
C MET A 50 -2.33 -10.49 0.25
N GLN A 51 -2.53 -11.35 -0.76
CA GLN A 51 -3.80 -11.44 -1.47
C GLN A 51 -4.95 -11.88 -0.56
N ARG A 52 -4.70 -12.83 0.36
CA ARG A 52 -5.69 -13.24 1.36
C ARG A 52 -6.05 -12.08 2.30
N LEU A 53 -5.04 -11.41 2.85
CA LEU A 53 -5.24 -10.26 3.74
C LEU A 53 -6.04 -9.15 3.05
N LEU A 54 -5.70 -8.82 1.80
CA LEU A 54 -6.42 -7.81 1.02
C LEU A 54 -7.88 -8.19 0.74
N ARG A 55 -8.18 -9.48 0.57
CA ARG A 55 -9.56 -9.98 0.41
C ARG A 55 -10.34 -9.84 1.72
N GLU A 56 -9.74 -10.22 2.84
CA GLU A 56 -10.36 -10.11 4.18
C GLU A 56 -10.67 -8.65 4.55
N GLU A 57 -9.74 -7.73 4.30
CA GLU A 57 -9.93 -6.30 4.51
C GLU A 57 -11.08 -5.74 3.64
N ARG A 58 -11.16 -6.14 2.35
CA ARG A 58 -12.28 -5.73 1.48
C ARG A 58 -13.63 -6.27 1.95
N GLN A 59 -13.69 -7.52 2.41
CA GLN A 59 -14.91 -8.10 2.96
C GLN A 59 -15.34 -7.43 4.27
N THR A 60 -14.38 -6.97 5.07
CA THR A 60 -14.64 -6.23 6.32
C THR A 60 -15.10 -4.79 6.06
N HIS A 61 -14.62 -4.20 4.96
CA HIS A 61 -14.94 -2.83 4.54
C HIS A 61 -16.12 -2.71 3.58
N GLU A 62 -16.69 -3.80 3.07
CA GLU A 62 -18.03 -3.72 2.49
C GLU A 62 -18.99 -3.24 3.58
N PRO A 63 -19.62 -2.05 3.43
CA PRO A 63 -20.79 -1.79 4.24
C PRO A 63 -21.73 -2.94 3.90
N ARG A 64 -22.23 -3.65 4.92
CA ARG A 64 -23.39 -4.51 4.77
C ARG A 64 -24.41 -3.70 3.99
N SER A 65 -24.45 -3.88 2.68
CA SER A 65 -25.47 -3.28 1.84
C SER A 65 -26.72 -3.88 2.42
N SER A 66 -27.49 -2.98 3.03
CA SER A 66 -28.72 -3.29 3.71
C SER A 66 -29.46 -4.29 2.85
N LYS A 67 -29.61 -5.50 3.36
CA LYS A 67 -30.68 -6.42 3.02
C LYS A 67 -31.99 -5.61 2.99
N ARG A 68 -32.39 -5.14 1.81
CA ARG A 68 -33.65 -4.48 1.44
C ARG A 68 -33.51 -4.08 -0.04
N ASP A 69 -34.27 -4.54 -1.01
CA ASP A 69 -35.43 -5.44 -1.13
C ASP A 69 -35.40 -5.98 -2.57
N PRO A 70 -36.04 -7.11 -2.90
CA PRO A 70 -36.13 -7.55 -4.30
C PRO A 70 -37.09 -6.64 -5.08
N PRO A 71 -36.78 -6.24 -6.34
CA PRO A 71 -37.80 -5.69 -7.22
C PRO A 71 -38.49 -6.86 -7.93
N PHE A 72 -39.74 -7.08 -7.52
CA PHE A 72 -40.84 -7.85 -8.15
C PHE A 72 -40.49 -9.09 -8.98
#